data_AF-A0A286BZH2-F1
#
_entry.id   AF-A0A286BZH2-F1
#
_cell.length_a   1.000
_cell.length_b   1.000
_cell.length_c   1.000
_cell.angle_alpha   90.00
_cell.angle_beta   90.00
_cell.angle_gamma   90.00
#
_symmetry.space_group_name_H-M   'P 1'
#
loop_
_entity.id
_entity.type
_entity.pdbx_description
1 polymer ?
#
loop_
_entity_poly.entity_id
_entity_poly.type
_entity_poly.pdbx_seq_one_letter_code
_entity_poly.pdbx_strand_id
1 'polypeptide(L)'
;MRNLLVLLSGLIMLPTAIAADGTITFNGSVVESVCDTSTQLQQASINCYRNGVNQVQTIAMSQHKQAMPYQLGTVSIETVKNHANLKIVEVTYK
;
A
#
# COMPACT_ATOMS: atom_id res chain seq x y z
N MET A 1 45.79 16.12 -62.30
CA MET A 1 45.45 15.67 -60.94
C MET A 1 44.19 16.40 -60.45
N ARG A 2 43.02 16.18 -61.10
CA ARG A 2 41.80 16.98 -60.92
C ARG A 2 40.59 16.15 -60.46
N ASN A 3 40.81 14.93 -59.98
CA ASN A 3 39.72 14.01 -59.63
C ASN A 3 39.84 13.45 -58.19
N LEU A 4 40.82 13.88 -57.39
CA LEU A 4 41.06 13.33 -56.05
C LEU A 4 40.32 14.06 -54.92
N LEU A 5 39.54 15.10 -55.23
CA LEU A 5 38.81 15.90 -54.22
C LEU A 5 37.34 15.51 -54.06
N VAL A 6 36.80 14.62 -54.89
CA VAL A 6 35.35 14.33 -54.93
C VAL A 6 34.96 13.19 -53.98
N LEU A 7 35.92 12.45 -53.42
CA LEU A 7 35.63 11.23 -52.64
C LEU A 7 35.51 11.42 -51.12
N LEU A 8 35.76 12.62 -50.58
CA LEU A 8 35.66 12.89 -49.13
C LEU A 8 34.40 13.64 -48.68
N SER A 9 33.48 13.96 -49.59
CA SER A 9 32.30 14.78 -49.28
C SER A 9 31.07 13.98 -48.82
N GLY A 10 31.16 12.65 -48.71
CA GLY A 10 29.99 11.78 -48.49
C GLY A 10 29.71 11.36 -47.05
N LEU A 11 30.50 11.79 -46.05
CA LEU A 11 30.46 11.24 -44.69
C LEU A 11 29.78 12.14 -43.63
N ILE A 12 29.08 13.19 -44.06
CA ILE A 12 28.41 14.11 -43.13
C ILE A 12 26.93 14.10 -43.44
N MET A 13 26.19 13.08 -43.00
CA MET A 13 24.76 13.13 -42.62
C MET A 13 24.31 11.72 -42.18
N LEU A 14 24.90 11.21 -41.10
CA LEU A 14 24.20 10.19 -40.32
C LEU A 14 23.36 10.97 -39.29
N PRO A 15 22.02 10.99 -39.40
CA PRO A 15 21.20 11.52 -38.32
C PRO A 15 21.41 10.59 -37.12
N THR A 16 22.22 11.02 -36.16
CA THR A 16 22.20 10.42 -34.84
C THR A 16 20.78 10.63 -34.32
N ALA A 17 19.98 9.57 -34.28
CA ALA A 17 18.67 9.58 -33.64
C ALA A 17 18.90 9.75 -32.13
N ILE A 18 19.14 10.99 -31.71
CA ILE A 18 19.15 11.38 -30.31
C ILE A 18 17.68 11.53 -29.95
N ALA A 19 17.12 10.57 -29.20
CA ALA A 19 15.85 10.79 -28.52
C ALA A 19 16.08 11.91 -27.50
N ALA A 20 15.87 13.16 -27.93
CA ALA A 20 16.13 14.36 -27.13
C ALA A 20 15.08 14.55 -26.03
N ASP A 21 13.92 13.94 -26.22
CA ASP A 21 12.72 14.16 -25.43
C ASP A 21 11.72 13.01 -25.56
N GLY A 22 10.86 12.91 -24.55
CA GLY A 22 9.84 11.88 -24.41
C GLY A 22 9.21 11.98 -23.02
N THR A 23 8.01 11.43 -22.84
CA THR A 23 7.33 11.43 -21.55
C THR A 23 7.45 10.06 -20.90
N ILE A 24 8.03 10.00 -19.71
CA ILE A 24 7.95 8.83 -18.85
C ILE A 24 6.75 9.02 -17.93
N THR A 25 5.74 8.16 -18.05
CA THR A 25 4.62 8.11 -17.13
C THR A 25 4.86 7.00 -16.12
N PHE A 26 5.08 7.39 -14.85
CA PHE A 26 5.08 6.44 -13.74
C PHE A 26 3.64 6.22 -13.29
N ASN A 27 3.22 4.96 -13.27
CA ASN A 27 1.92 4.57 -12.76
C ASN A 27 2.14 3.55 -11.64
N GLY A 28 1.51 3.77 -10.50
CA GLY A 28 1.67 2.94 -9.31
C GLY A 28 0.59 3.29 -8.30
N SER A 29 0.25 2.32 -7.45
CA SER A 29 -0.62 2.52 -6.31
C SER A 29 0.18 2.29 -5.04
N VAL A 30 -0.08 3.10 -4.01
CA VAL A 30 0.42 2.83 -2.66
C VAL A 30 -0.43 1.69 -2.11
N VAL A 31 0.19 0.55 -1.83
CA VAL A 31 -0.48 -0.59 -1.21
C VAL A 31 -0.17 -0.56 0.28
N GLU A 32 -1.21 -0.55 1.10
CA GLU A 32 -1.09 -0.58 2.56
C GLU A 32 -1.44 -1.99 3.06
N SER A 33 -0.81 -2.39 4.16
CA SER A 33 -1.16 -3.65 4.82
C SER A 33 -2.58 -3.58 5.38
N VAL A 34 -3.17 -4.76 5.61
CA VAL A 34 -4.37 -4.85 6.45
C VAL A 34 -4.08 -4.32 7.86
N CYS A 35 -5.13 -4.01 8.61
CA CYS A 35 -4.95 -3.53 9.98
C CYS A 35 -4.29 -4.61 10.86
N ASP A 36 -3.29 -4.22 11.63
CA ASP A 36 -2.69 -5.09 12.63
C ASP A 36 -3.58 -5.13 13.87
N THR A 37 -3.87 -6.33 14.35
CA THR A 37 -4.63 -6.56 15.58
C THR A 37 -3.74 -7.19 16.63
N SER A 38 -3.61 -6.54 17.77
CA SER A 38 -2.92 -7.09 18.95
C SER A 38 -3.85 -7.14 20.14
N THR A 39 -3.76 -8.19 20.94
CA THR A 39 -4.55 -8.37 22.16
C THR A 39 -3.65 -8.33 23.37
N GLN A 40 -3.96 -7.46 24.33
CA GLN A 40 -3.23 -7.37 25.59
C GLN A 40 -4.24 -7.22 26.74
N LEU A 41 -4.16 -8.10 27.74
CA LEU A 41 -5.07 -8.10 28.89
C LEU A 41 -6.55 -8.09 28.44
N GLN A 42 -7.34 -7.10 28.88
CA GLN A 42 -8.77 -6.96 28.56
C GLN A 42 -9.03 -5.98 27.40
N GLN A 43 -8.09 -5.85 26.47
CA GLN A 43 -8.20 -4.91 25.35
C GLN A 43 -7.56 -5.45 24.07
N ALA A 44 -8.14 -5.06 22.93
CA ALA A 44 -7.61 -5.27 21.59
C ALA A 44 -7.20 -3.91 21.02
N SER A 45 -6.01 -3.82 20.45
CA SER A 45 -5.52 -2.63 19.74
C SER A 45 -5.53 -2.92 18.25
N ILE A 46 -6.24 -2.08 17.50
CA ILE A 46 -6.38 -2.14 16.05
C ILE A 46 -5.57 -0.98 15.45
N ASN A 47 -4.53 -1.30 14.69
CA ASN A 47 -3.65 -0.35 14.05
C ASN A 47 -3.85 -0.43 12.53
N CYS A 48 -4.33 0.66 11.93
CA CYS A 48 -4.62 0.71 10.50
C CYS A 48 -3.85 1.85 9.84
N TYR A 49 -3.24 1.56 8.70
CA TYR A 49 -2.70 2.58 7.82
C TYR A 49 -3.71 2.93 6.73
N ARG A 50 -3.93 4.23 6.51
CA ARG A 50 -4.62 4.74 5.33
C ARG A 50 -3.95 5.99 4.77
N ASN A 51 -3.59 5.97 3.49
CA ASN A 51 -2.84 7.03 2.80
C ASN A 51 -1.54 7.43 3.53
N GLY A 52 -0.82 6.45 4.09
CA GLY A 52 0.40 6.65 4.88
C GLY A 52 0.16 7.15 6.30
N VAL A 53 -1.09 7.33 6.73
CA VAL A 53 -1.44 7.78 8.07
C VAL A 53 -1.87 6.58 8.92
N ASN A 54 -1.24 6.42 10.08
CA ASN A 54 -1.63 5.43 11.06
C ASN A 54 -2.75 5.98 11.97
N GLN A 55 -3.81 5.20 12.14
CA GLN A 55 -4.76 5.34 13.24
C GLN A 55 -4.82 4.08 14.09
N VAL A 56 -4.75 4.29 15.40
CA VAL A 56 -4.86 3.24 16.41
C VAL A 56 -6.18 3.40 17.16
N GLN A 57 -6.92 2.30 17.30
CA GLN A 57 -8.15 2.23 18.09
C GLN A 57 -8.06 1.08 19.09
N THR A 58 -8.24 1.41 20.37
CA THR A 58 -8.31 0.42 21.45
C THR A 58 -9.75 0.07 21.75
N ILE A 59 -10.05 -1.23 21.75
CA ILE A 59 -11.37 -1.81 22.01
C ILE A 59 -11.29 -2.63 23.29
N ALA A 60 -12.17 -2.35 24.25
CA ALA A 60 -12.26 -3.15 25.48
C ALA A 60 -12.92 -4.51 25.18
N MET A 61 -12.47 -5.58 25.84
CA MET A 61 -13.01 -6.95 25.70
C MET A 61 -14.47 -7.11 26.21
N SER A 62 -15.01 -6.06 26.83
CA SER A 62 -16.43 -5.95 27.20
C SER A 62 -17.32 -5.41 26.07
N GLN A 63 -16.74 -4.81 25.03
CA GLN A 63 -17.49 -4.32 23.86
C GLN A 63 -17.82 -5.47 22.93
N HIS A 64 -19.02 -5.50 22.36
CA HIS A 64 -19.42 -6.57 21.43
C HIS A 64 -19.02 -6.33 19.98
N LYS A 65 -19.10 -5.09 19.49
CA LYS A 65 -18.78 -4.77 18.10
C LYS A 65 -18.38 -3.31 17.94
N GLN A 66 -17.31 -3.06 17.21
CA GLN A 66 -16.86 -1.72 16.86
C GLN A 66 -16.40 -1.66 15.40
N ALA A 67 -16.61 -0.51 14.76
CA ALA A 67 -16.00 -0.22 13.47
C ALA A 67 -14.49 0.03 13.66
N MET A 68 -13.69 -0.44 12.71
CA MET A 68 -12.25 -0.15 12.65
C MET A 68 -12.00 1.29 12.15
N PRO A 69 -10.79 1.85 12.38
CA PRO A 69 -10.37 3.10 11.78
C PRO A 69 -10.65 3.16 10.28
N TYR A 70 -11.00 4.35 9.80
CA TYR A 70 -11.37 4.58 8.39
C TYR A 70 -12.50 3.69 7.83
N GLN A 71 -13.28 3.05 8.71
CA GLN A 71 -14.36 2.14 8.36
C GLN A 71 -13.91 0.96 7.47
N LEU A 72 -12.64 0.54 7.61
CA LEU A 72 -12.01 -0.57 6.89
C LEU A 72 -12.66 -1.94 7.13
N GLY A 73 -13.47 -2.04 8.19
CA GLY A 73 -14.15 -3.25 8.59
C GLY A 73 -14.71 -3.14 10.01
N THR A 74 -14.94 -4.29 10.63
CA THR A 74 -15.46 -4.38 12.00
C THR A 74 -14.68 -5.38 12.82
N VAL A 75 -14.59 -5.11 14.13
CA VAL A 75 -14.11 -6.06 15.12
C VAL A 75 -15.27 -6.44 16.02
N SER A 76 -15.47 -7.74 16.24
CA SER A 76 -16.43 -8.30 17.19
C SER A 76 -15.69 -9.05 18.29
N ILE A 77 -16.22 -8.97 19.52
CA ILE A 77 -15.67 -9.69 20.67
C ILE A 77 -16.80 -10.46 21.35
N GLU A 78 -16.63 -11.77 21.40
CA GLU A 78 -17.59 -12.69 22.01
C GLU A 78 -16.93 -13.51 23.11
N THR A 79 -17.73 -13.88 24.12
CA THR A 79 -17.27 -14.80 25.17
C THR A 79 -17.58 -16.22 24.75
N VAL A 80 -16.61 -17.11 24.87
CA VAL A 80 -16.83 -18.53 24.54
C VAL A 80 -17.86 -19.11 25.52
N LYS A 81 -18.88 -19.76 24.97
CA LYS A 81 -19.94 -20.38 25.77
C LYS A 81 -19.34 -21.35 26.79
N ASN A 82 -19.77 -21.26 28.04
CA ASN A 82 -19.28 -22.05 29.19
C ASN A 82 -17.79 -21.81 29.58
N HIS A 83 -17.12 -20.81 29.00
CA HIS A 83 -15.74 -20.45 29.33
C HIS A 83 -15.62 -18.93 29.47
N ALA A 84 -15.98 -18.40 30.64
CA ALA A 84 -16.02 -16.94 30.89
C ALA A 84 -14.66 -16.24 30.72
N ASN A 85 -13.56 -16.98 30.85
CA ASN A 85 -12.18 -16.51 30.68
C ASN A 85 -11.68 -16.57 29.23
N LEU A 86 -12.46 -17.11 28.29
CA LEU A 86 -12.08 -17.20 26.88
C LEU A 86 -12.91 -16.22 26.04
N LYS A 87 -12.21 -15.49 25.17
CA LYS A 87 -12.79 -14.51 24.26
C LYS A 87 -12.41 -14.86 22.82
N ILE A 88 -13.34 -14.68 21.90
CA ILE A 88 -13.12 -14.72 20.47
C ILE A 88 -13.07 -13.28 19.99
N VAL A 89 -11.99 -12.90 19.31
CA VAL A 89 -11.86 -11.62 18.63
C VAL A 89 -11.90 -11.91 17.14
N GLU A 90 -12.99 -11.51 16.49
CA GLU A 90 -13.17 -11.67 15.05
C GLU A 90 -12.98 -10.32 14.35
N VAL A 91 -12.18 -10.34 13.28
CA VAL A 91 -11.88 -9.16 12.46
C VAL A 91 -12.39 -9.40 11.05
N THR A 92 -13.33 -8.58 10.62
CA THR A 92 -13.97 -8.69 9.30
C THR A 92 -13.68 -7.46 8.47
N TYR A 93 -12.95 -7.64 7.37
CA TYR A 93 -12.63 -6.60 6.40
C TYR A 93 -13.76 -6.42 5.38
N LYS A 94 -13.89 -5.20 4.84
CA LYS A 94 -14.79 -4.88 3.72
C LYS A 94 -14.11 -5.02 2.37
#